data_AF-A0A3B8LDT3-F1
#
_entry.id   AF-A0A3B8LDT3-F1
#
_cell.length_a   1.000
_cell.length_b   1.000
_cell.length_c   1.000
_cell.angle_alpha   90.00
_cell.angle_beta   90.00
_cell.angle_gamma   90.00
#
_symmetry.space_group_name_H-M   'P 1'
#
loop_
_entity.id
_entity.type
_entity.pdbx_description
1 polymer ?
#
loop_
_entity_poly.entity_id
_entity_poly.type
_entity_poly.pdbx_seq_one_letter_code
_entity_poly.pdbx_strand_id
1 'polypeptide(L)'
;MKKTKVTLLTSALLMVFSMTGCTALKKMFVKKKSSYQLRKERQAKAAKAGTEALAKLKSGKASCEDIIKLAKMANKAPSKRGGYVEKYGIIASEAARCKKWDYVFRHTARINYRPFTKVMKYVEAKGYDTHTAYDKWLNGQKHPYYNVGYGNYSLTSIRGWLQKSSKKKSHCKAFASAAQRTYESVEADGKMGRVAAQYNRKWNRYYRSGFVGYLYVADCQEHIKLVRKMLTGNNWKDRSQACDIMAKWGKKSDLRRLRTIASTDAYSYFRRRNRIFPVRDMCRKAAGRVSVR
;
A
#
# COMPACT_ATOMS: atom_id res chain seq x y z
N MET A 1 -16.74 42.11 -86.13
CA MET A 1 -16.53 42.52 -84.72
C MET A 1 -16.37 41.29 -83.85
N LYS A 2 -15.27 41.20 -83.11
CA LYS A 2 -14.93 40.13 -82.14
C LYS A 2 -15.73 40.28 -80.84
N LYS A 3 -16.16 39.17 -80.21
CA LYS A 3 -16.30 38.94 -78.75
C LYS A 3 -16.76 37.49 -78.51
N THR A 4 -15.85 36.52 -78.37
CA THR A 4 -15.20 36.00 -77.14
C THR A 4 -16.10 35.15 -76.23
N LYS A 5 -15.75 33.85 -76.18
CA LYS A 5 -16.00 32.82 -75.17
C LYS A 5 -16.41 33.34 -73.78
N VAL A 6 -17.64 33.02 -73.33
CA VAL A 6 -17.98 32.92 -71.90
C VAL A 6 -19.05 31.83 -71.74
N THR A 7 -18.66 30.56 -71.75
CA THR A 7 -19.60 29.45 -71.47
C THR A 7 -18.95 28.31 -70.69
N LEU A 8 -17.90 28.59 -69.91
CA LEU A 8 -17.12 27.56 -69.23
C LEU A 8 -16.54 27.99 -67.86
N LEU A 9 -17.17 28.94 -67.17
CA LEU A 9 -16.67 29.44 -65.87
C LEU A 9 -17.70 29.50 -64.73
N THR A 10 -18.98 29.27 -64.98
CA THR A 10 -20.00 29.28 -63.91
C THR A 10 -20.24 27.90 -63.28
N SER A 11 -20.03 26.80 -64.01
CA SER A 11 -20.27 25.45 -63.47
C SER A 11 -19.11 24.89 -62.63
N ALA A 12 -17.88 25.39 -62.82
CA ALA A 12 -16.72 24.95 -62.06
C ALA A 12 -16.61 25.66 -60.70
N LEU A 13 -17.06 26.92 -60.58
CA LEU A 13 -17.03 27.64 -59.30
C LEU A 13 -18.09 27.12 -58.31
N LEU A 14 -19.25 26.67 -58.80
CA LEU A 14 -20.32 26.13 -57.95
C LEU A 14 -20.03 24.72 -57.41
N MET A 15 -19.19 23.93 -58.06
CA MET A 15 -18.76 22.62 -57.54
C MET A 15 -17.59 22.71 -56.54
N VAL A 16 -16.75 23.73 -56.61
CA VAL A 16 -15.64 23.91 -55.65
C VAL A 16 -16.15 24.44 -54.30
N PHE A 17 -17.23 25.22 -54.28
CA PHE A 17 -17.85 25.70 -53.02
C PHE A 17 -18.75 24.65 -52.33
N SER A 18 -19.29 23.66 -53.05
CA SER A 18 -20.14 22.63 -52.43
C SER A 18 -19.35 21.54 -51.70
N MET A 19 -18.13 21.21 -52.16
CA MET A 19 -17.29 20.18 -51.53
C MET A 19 -16.41 20.72 -50.38
N THR A 20 -16.04 22.00 -50.41
CA THR A 20 -15.28 22.66 -49.31
C THR A 20 -16.19 23.16 -48.19
N GLY A 21 -17.40 23.63 -48.51
CA GLY A 21 -18.40 24.06 -47.52
C GLY A 21 -18.89 22.91 -46.62
N CYS A 22 -19.03 21.70 -47.17
CA CYS A 22 -19.52 20.55 -46.41
C CYS A 22 -18.46 19.97 -45.44
N THR A 23 -17.17 20.17 -45.72
CA THR A 23 -16.07 19.77 -44.81
C THR A 23 -15.78 20.85 -43.77
N ALA A 24 -15.94 22.15 -44.10
CA ALA A 24 -15.82 23.25 -43.15
C ALA A 24 -16.98 23.29 -42.14
N LEU A 25 -18.24 23.07 -42.57
CA LEU A 25 -19.39 22.97 -41.68
C LEU A 25 -19.36 21.70 -40.80
N LYS A 26 -18.88 20.55 -41.32
CA LYS A 26 -18.66 19.35 -40.48
C LYS A 26 -17.60 19.59 -39.39
N LYS A 27 -16.61 20.45 -39.62
CA LYS A 27 -15.64 20.87 -38.59
C LYS A 27 -16.22 21.83 -37.56
N MET A 28 -17.21 22.66 -37.93
CA MET A 28 -17.89 23.58 -37.01
C MET A 28 -18.92 22.89 -36.09
N PHE A 29 -19.42 21.72 -36.47
CA PHE A 29 -20.39 20.93 -35.68
C PHE A 29 -19.81 19.70 -34.99
N VAL A 30 -18.49 19.65 -34.74
CA VAL A 30 -17.94 18.66 -33.80
C VAL A 30 -18.33 19.10 -32.40
N LYS A 31 -19.48 18.60 -31.92
CA LYS A 31 -19.95 18.77 -30.54
C LYS A 31 -18.79 18.43 -29.61
N LYS A 32 -18.17 19.45 -29.00
CA LYS A 32 -16.97 19.30 -28.18
C LYS A 32 -17.32 18.28 -27.09
N LYS A 33 -16.69 17.10 -27.12
CA LYS A 33 -17.01 16.03 -26.17
C LYS A 33 -16.89 16.57 -24.76
N SER A 34 -17.88 16.29 -23.92
CA SER A 34 -17.82 16.70 -22.53
C SER A 34 -16.63 16.05 -21.85
N SER A 35 -16.12 16.69 -20.79
CA SER A 35 -15.03 16.13 -19.97
C SER A 35 -15.34 14.70 -19.49
N TYR A 36 -16.61 14.41 -19.23
CA TYR A 36 -17.12 13.09 -18.87
C TYR A 36 -16.99 12.06 -20.01
N GLN A 37 -17.39 12.42 -21.23
CA GLN A 37 -17.27 11.55 -22.40
C GLN A 37 -15.81 11.22 -22.72
N LEU A 38 -14.93 12.24 -22.68
CA LEU A 38 -13.49 12.05 -22.84
C LEU A 38 -12.91 11.13 -21.76
N ARG A 39 -13.36 11.25 -20.51
CA ARG A 39 -12.94 10.36 -19.41
C ARG A 39 -13.39 8.92 -19.65
N LYS A 40 -14.63 8.70 -20.09
CA LYS A 40 -15.17 7.36 -20.38
C LYS A 40 -14.42 6.68 -21.51
N GLU A 41 -14.09 7.42 -22.57
CA GLU A 41 -13.28 6.92 -23.69
C GLU A 41 -11.86 6.55 -23.26
N ARG A 42 -11.21 7.40 -22.46
CA ARG A 42 -9.89 7.09 -21.88
C ARG A 42 -9.93 5.84 -21.00
N GLN A 43 -10.98 5.68 -20.20
CA GLN A 43 -11.18 4.50 -19.37
C GLN A 43 -11.41 3.24 -20.22
N ALA A 44 -12.24 3.31 -21.26
CA ALA A 44 -12.48 2.18 -22.17
C ALA A 44 -11.21 1.77 -22.92
N LYS A 45 -10.44 2.73 -23.44
CA LYS A 45 -9.14 2.47 -24.09
C LYS A 45 -8.15 1.82 -23.12
N ALA A 46 -8.09 2.31 -21.89
CA ALA A 46 -7.23 1.76 -20.85
C ALA A 46 -7.67 0.36 -20.40
N ALA A 47 -8.99 0.09 -20.34
CA ALA A 47 -9.54 -1.21 -20.04
C ALA A 47 -9.20 -2.24 -21.13
N LYS A 48 -9.36 -1.87 -22.41
CA LYS A 48 -8.98 -2.71 -23.55
C LYS A 48 -7.49 -3.07 -23.52
N ALA A 49 -6.62 -2.06 -23.41
CA ALA A 49 -5.18 -2.27 -23.28
C ALA A 49 -4.80 -3.08 -22.03
N GLY A 50 -5.57 -2.94 -20.94
CA GLY A 50 -5.41 -3.74 -19.75
C GLY A 50 -5.75 -5.22 -19.97
N THR A 51 -6.84 -5.51 -20.68
CA THR A 51 -7.23 -6.89 -21.02
C THR A 51 -6.19 -7.55 -21.92
N GLU A 52 -5.67 -6.84 -22.92
CA GLU A 52 -4.59 -7.32 -23.79
C GLU A 52 -3.30 -7.59 -22.99
N ALA A 53 -2.92 -6.67 -22.09
CA ALA A 53 -1.78 -6.87 -21.21
C ALA A 53 -1.97 -8.08 -20.27
N LEU A 54 -3.17 -8.27 -19.71
CA LEU A 54 -3.48 -9.42 -18.86
C LEU A 54 -3.41 -10.74 -19.64
N ALA A 55 -3.90 -10.77 -20.88
CA ALA A 55 -3.76 -11.94 -21.76
C ALA A 55 -2.29 -12.26 -22.05
N LYS A 56 -1.46 -11.22 -22.30
CA LYS A 56 -0.01 -11.37 -22.50
C LYS A 56 0.70 -11.88 -21.24
N LEU A 57 0.28 -11.45 -20.05
CA LEU A 57 0.80 -12.00 -18.79
C LEU A 57 0.34 -13.45 -18.60
N LYS A 58 -0.91 -13.78 -18.91
CA LYS A 58 -1.47 -15.13 -18.78
C LYS A 58 -0.76 -16.16 -19.67
N SER A 59 -0.20 -15.74 -20.80
CA SER A 59 0.58 -16.63 -21.68
C SER A 59 1.97 -16.97 -21.14
N GLY A 60 2.46 -16.30 -20.10
CA GLY A 60 3.79 -16.52 -19.50
C GLY A 60 4.97 -16.07 -20.37
N LYS A 61 4.71 -15.48 -21.55
CA LYS A 61 5.74 -15.09 -22.54
C LYS A 61 6.21 -13.64 -22.40
N ALA A 62 5.81 -12.94 -21.34
CA ALA A 62 6.19 -11.55 -21.14
C ALA A 62 7.69 -11.41 -20.78
N SER A 63 8.41 -10.51 -21.45
CA SER A 63 9.77 -10.15 -21.05
C SER A 63 9.81 -9.58 -19.64
N CYS A 64 10.87 -9.90 -18.89
CA CYS A 64 11.08 -9.37 -17.54
C CYS A 64 11.41 -7.88 -17.50
N GLU A 65 11.82 -7.30 -18.63
CA GLU A 65 12.04 -5.85 -18.78
C GLU A 65 10.71 -5.09 -18.76
N ASP A 66 9.71 -5.61 -19.47
CA ASP A 66 8.39 -5.00 -19.63
C ASP A 66 7.39 -5.39 -18.54
N ILE A 67 7.73 -6.32 -17.65
CA ILE A 67 6.77 -6.97 -16.75
C ILE A 67 6.02 -5.98 -15.86
N ILE A 68 6.68 -4.92 -15.38
CA ILE A 68 6.07 -3.89 -14.54
C ILE A 68 5.12 -3.00 -15.35
N LYS A 69 5.48 -2.69 -16.60
CA LYS A 69 4.62 -1.91 -17.50
C LYS A 69 3.35 -2.69 -17.81
N LEU A 70 3.50 -3.97 -18.18
CA LEU A 70 2.40 -4.89 -18.43
C LEU A 70 1.52 -5.07 -17.18
N ALA A 71 2.11 -5.28 -16.00
CA ALA A 71 1.37 -5.40 -14.74
C ALA A 71 0.55 -4.13 -14.42
N LYS A 72 1.13 -2.94 -14.61
CA LYS A 72 0.43 -1.65 -14.43
C LYS A 72 -0.73 -1.48 -15.42
N MET A 73 -0.57 -1.95 -16.66
CA MET A 73 -1.64 -1.94 -17.66
C MET A 73 -2.74 -2.94 -17.29
N ALA A 74 -2.37 -4.18 -16.97
CA ALA A 74 -3.28 -5.27 -16.60
C ALA A 74 -4.14 -4.94 -15.37
N ASN A 75 -3.65 -4.14 -14.43
CA ASN A 75 -4.45 -3.64 -13.31
C ASN A 75 -5.72 -2.89 -13.75
N LYS A 76 -5.67 -2.22 -14.91
CA LYS A 76 -6.78 -1.47 -15.49
C LYS A 76 -7.81 -2.37 -16.19
N ALA A 77 -7.50 -3.66 -16.38
CA ALA A 77 -8.45 -4.61 -16.94
C ALA A 77 -9.67 -4.76 -16.00
N PRO A 78 -10.90 -4.77 -16.54
CA PRO A 78 -12.08 -5.05 -15.74
C PRO A 78 -11.98 -6.46 -15.18
N SER A 79 -12.23 -6.61 -13.88
CA SER A 79 -12.36 -7.92 -13.26
C SER A 79 -13.82 -8.36 -13.31
N LYS A 80 -14.09 -9.54 -13.89
CA LYS A 80 -15.40 -10.21 -13.75
C LYS A 80 -15.72 -10.42 -12.26
N ARG A 81 -17.00 -10.51 -11.90
CA ARG A 81 -17.43 -10.83 -10.52
C ARG A 81 -16.74 -12.14 -10.10
N GLY A 82 -15.95 -12.10 -9.02
CA GLY A 82 -15.14 -13.25 -8.55
C GLY A 82 -13.74 -13.41 -9.19
N GLY A 83 -13.49 -12.89 -10.40
CA GLY A 83 -12.21 -13.01 -11.12
C GLY A 83 -11.08 -12.09 -10.62
N TYR A 84 -11.30 -11.38 -9.52
CA TYR A 84 -10.33 -10.45 -8.94
C TYR A 84 -9.05 -11.17 -8.50
N VAL A 85 -9.19 -12.29 -7.77
CA VAL A 85 -8.03 -13.05 -7.26
C VAL A 85 -7.20 -13.62 -8.40
N GLU A 86 -7.83 -14.17 -9.44
CA GLU A 86 -7.12 -14.70 -10.61
C GLU A 86 -6.33 -13.59 -11.31
N LYS A 87 -6.95 -12.44 -11.58
CA LYS A 87 -6.28 -11.30 -12.22
C LYS A 87 -5.01 -10.89 -11.46
N TYR A 88 -5.14 -10.63 -10.17
CA TYR A 88 -4.00 -10.19 -9.36
C TYR A 88 -3.02 -11.31 -9.03
N GLY A 89 -3.48 -12.57 -9.02
CA GLY A 89 -2.65 -13.77 -8.94
C GLY A 89 -1.71 -13.87 -10.15
N ILE A 90 -2.25 -13.78 -11.37
CA ILE A 90 -1.46 -13.77 -12.61
C ILE A 90 -0.44 -12.63 -12.59
N ILE A 91 -0.88 -11.41 -12.27
CA ILE A 91 0.01 -10.24 -12.21
C ILE A 91 1.14 -10.44 -11.18
N ALA A 92 0.83 -10.97 -10.00
CA ALA A 92 1.81 -11.20 -8.95
C ALA A 92 2.78 -12.34 -9.28
N SER A 93 2.29 -13.44 -9.85
CA SER A 93 3.10 -14.59 -10.27
C SER A 93 4.08 -14.19 -11.37
N GLU A 94 3.64 -13.45 -12.37
CA GLU A 94 4.51 -12.97 -13.45
C GLU A 94 5.56 -11.96 -12.94
N ALA A 95 5.19 -11.08 -12.01
CA ALA A 95 6.16 -10.21 -11.35
C ALA A 95 7.17 -11.01 -10.50
N ALA A 96 6.71 -12.06 -9.80
CA ALA A 96 7.55 -12.94 -8.99
C ALA A 96 8.53 -13.75 -9.85
N ARG A 97 8.08 -14.29 -11.00
CA ARG A 97 8.94 -14.96 -12.00
C ARG A 97 10.14 -14.11 -12.37
N CYS A 98 9.92 -12.81 -12.57
CA CYS A 98 10.95 -11.84 -12.91
C CYS A 98 11.64 -11.20 -11.69
N LYS A 99 11.50 -11.79 -10.50
CA LYS A 99 12.07 -11.32 -9.22
C LYS A 99 11.71 -9.87 -8.86
N LYS A 100 10.61 -9.33 -9.39
CA LYS A 100 10.14 -7.96 -9.12
C LYS A 100 9.31 -7.90 -7.83
N TRP A 101 9.92 -8.37 -6.74
CA TRP A 101 9.28 -8.50 -5.43
C TRP A 101 8.80 -7.18 -4.83
N ASP A 102 9.48 -6.07 -5.15
CA ASP A 102 9.04 -4.74 -4.74
C ASP A 102 7.63 -4.42 -5.26
N TYR A 103 7.35 -4.79 -6.51
CA TYR A 103 6.02 -4.61 -7.08
C TYR A 103 4.97 -5.48 -6.36
N VAL A 104 5.29 -6.75 -6.11
CA VAL A 104 4.40 -7.68 -5.41
C VAL A 104 4.06 -7.15 -4.02
N PHE A 105 5.08 -6.80 -3.22
CA PHE A 105 4.89 -6.43 -1.82
C PHE A 105 4.46 -4.98 -1.61
N ARG A 106 4.77 -4.02 -2.50
CA ARG A 106 4.32 -2.62 -2.37
C ARG A 106 3.05 -2.31 -3.14
N HIS A 107 2.91 -2.84 -4.35
CA HIS A 107 1.84 -2.44 -5.27
C HIS A 107 0.67 -3.42 -5.28
N THR A 108 0.94 -4.73 -5.37
CA THR A 108 -0.12 -5.74 -5.29
C THR A 108 -0.70 -5.82 -3.87
N ALA A 109 0.11 -5.62 -2.83
CA ALA A 109 -0.37 -5.60 -1.45
C ALA A 109 -1.35 -4.45 -1.12
N ARG A 110 -1.49 -3.43 -1.98
CA ARG A 110 -2.46 -2.34 -1.78
C ARG A 110 -3.91 -2.80 -1.78
N ILE A 111 -4.14 -3.98 -2.34
CA ILE A 111 -5.40 -4.71 -2.27
C ILE A 111 -5.75 -4.98 -0.81
N ASN A 112 -7.03 -5.05 -0.46
CA ASN A 112 -7.46 -5.46 0.88
C ASN A 112 -6.84 -6.82 1.30
N TYR A 113 -6.57 -7.02 2.58
CA TYR A 113 -5.85 -8.19 3.10
C TYR A 113 -6.48 -9.53 2.71
N ARG A 114 -7.83 -9.63 2.68
CA ARG A 114 -8.53 -10.88 2.34
C ARG A 114 -8.20 -11.33 0.91
N PRO A 115 -8.43 -10.50 -0.13
CA PRO A 115 -7.99 -10.86 -1.48
C PRO A 115 -6.47 -11.01 -1.58
N PHE A 116 -5.68 -10.20 -0.88
CA PHE A 116 -4.22 -10.31 -0.94
C PHE A 116 -3.70 -11.67 -0.42
N THR A 117 -4.24 -12.20 0.68
CA THR A 117 -3.90 -13.55 1.15
C THR A 117 -4.18 -14.61 0.08
N LYS A 118 -5.32 -14.50 -0.63
CA LYS A 118 -5.66 -15.43 -1.72
C LYS A 118 -4.72 -15.28 -2.92
N VAL A 119 -4.31 -14.05 -3.24
CA VAL A 119 -3.30 -13.77 -4.28
C VAL A 119 -1.95 -14.38 -3.91
N MET A 120 -1.48 -14.24 -2.67
CA MET A 120 -0.22 -14.85 -2.25
C MET A 120 -0.26 -16.38 -2.29
N LYS A 121 -1.37 -17.00 -1.88
CA LYS A 121 -1.59 -18.45 -2.06
C LYS A 121 -1.55 -18.88 -3.52
N TYR A 122 -2.06 -18.06 -4.43
CA TYR A 122 -1.96 -18.32 -5.87
C TYR A 122 -0.50 -18.30 -6.33
N VAL A 123 0.29 -17.33 -5.86
CA VAL A 123 1.73 -17.22 -6.18
C VAL A 123 2.52 -18.39 -5.60
N GLU A 124 2.24 -18.79 -4.36
CA GLU A 124 2.83 -19.96 -3.70
C GLU A 124 2.50 -21.27 -4.45
N ALA A 125 1.26 -21.44 -4.90
CA ALA A 125 0.83 -22.58 -5.70
C ALA A 125 1.52 -22.66 -7.07
N LYS A 126 2.13 -21.57 -7.55
CA LYS A 126 2.98 -21.55 -8.75
C LYS A 126 4.45 -21.90 -8.46
N GLY A 127 4.78 -22.28 -7.23
CA GLY A 127 6.12 -22.73 -6.83
C GLY A 127 7.07 -21.61 -6.38
N TYR A 128 6.58 -20.38 -6.19
CA TYR A 128 7.43 -19.28 -5.73
C TYR A 128 7.50 -19.23 -4.21
N ASP A 129 8.71 -19.17 -3.65
CA ASP A 129 8.93 -18.97 -2.21
C ASP A 129 8.72 -17.50 -1.80
N THR A 130 7.45 -17.16 -1.58
CA THR A 130 6.99 -15.82 -1.22
C THR A 130 7.49 -15.37 0.16
N HIS A 131 7.68 -16.30 1.09
CA HIS A 131 8.07 -16.03 2.47
C HIS A 131 9.54 -15.59 2.54
N THR A 132 10.45 -16.37 1.95
CA THR A 132 11.88 -16.03 1.89
C THR A 132 12.10 -14.76 1.07
N ALA A 133 11.38 -14.61 -0.05
CA ALA A 133 11.43 -13.39 -0.85
C ALA A 133 10.96 -12.15 -0.09
N TYR A 134 9.94 -12.29 0.76
CA TYR A 134 9.47 -11.19 1.60
C TYR A 134 10.52 -10.75 2.62
N ASP A 135 11.12 -11.69 3.35
CA ASP A 135 12.13 -11.36 4.36
C ASP A 135 13.37 -10.72 3.72
N LYS A 136 13.83 -11.25 2.58
CA LYS A 136 14.94 -10.67 1.82
C LYS A 136 14.60 -9.26 1.34
N TRP A 137 13.41 -9.07 0.76
CA TRP A 137 12.97 -7.77 0.31
C TRP A 137 12.88 -6.77 1.46
N LEU A 138 12.24 -7.14 2.58
CA LEU A 138 12.03 -6.30 3.76
C LEU A 138 13.36 -5.87 4.36
N ASN A 139 14.32 -6.79 4.49
CA ASN A 139 15.65 -6.49 5.01
C ASN A 139 16.47 -5.60 4.07
N GLY A 140 16.28 -5.73 2.76
CA GLY A 140 16.89 -4.83 1.77
C GLY A 140 16.28 -3.43 1.73
N GLN A 141 15.18 -3.16 2.44
CA GLN A 141 14.59 -1.82 2.48
C GLN A 141 15.14 -0.99 3.65
N LYS A 142 15.69 0.19 3.32
CA LYS A 142 15.98 1.25 4.32
C LYS A 142 14.68 1.77 4.96
N HIS A 143 13.70 2.10 4.12
CA HIS A 143 12.41 2.65 4.53
C HIS A 143 11.25 1.84 3.91
N PRO A 144 10.93 0.65 4.45
CA PRO A 144 9.88 -0.19 3.90
C PRO A 144 8.53 0.54 3.92
N TYR A 145 7.82 0.55 2.79
CA TYR A 145 6.51 1.18 2.62
C TYR A 145 6.44 2.71 2.75
N TYR A 146 7.58 3.39 2.95
CA TYR A 146 7.67 4.85 2.92
C TYR A 146 7.45 5.39 1.49
N ASN A 147 6.76 6.53 1.37
CA ASN A 147 6.33 7.15 0.10
C ASN A 147 5.53 6.25 -0.87
N VAL A 148 5.06 5.10 -0.40
CA VAL A 148 4.05 4.33 -1.11
C VAL A 148 2.71 4.99 -0.84
N GLY A 149 2.03 5.49 -1.88
CA GLY A 149 0.74 6.20 -1.76
C GLY A 149 -0.33 5.48 -0.90
N TYR A 150 -0.16 4.16 -0.70
CA TYR A 150 -1.01 3.30 0.14
C TYR A 150 -0.20 2.35 1.05
N GLY A 151 1.01 2.72 1.48
CA GLY A 151 1.91 1.83 2.25
C GLY A 151 1.27 1.16 3.48
N ASN A 152 0.32 1.83 4.13
CA ASN A 152 -0.38 1.27 5.30
C ASN A 152 -1.29 0.09 4.96
N TYR A 153 -1.98 0.21 3.82
CA TYR A 153 -2.85 -0.83 3.32
C TYR A 153 -2.01 -2.03 2.93
N SER A 154 -0.89 -1.81 2.24
CA SER A 154 0.09 -2.86 1.92
C SER A 154 0.57 -3.59 3.17
N LEU A 155 0.99 -2.86 4.21
CA LEU A 155 1.47 -3.47 5.44
C LEU A 155 0.37 -4.22 6.21
N THR A 156 -0.86 -3.70 6.23
CA THR A 156 -2.01 -4.39 6.83
C THR A 156 -2.32 -5.70 6.08
N SER A 157 -2.25 -5.67 4.76
CA SER A 157 -2.47 -6.84 3.90
C SER A 157 -1.41 -7.90 4.08
N ILE A 158 -0.15 -7.49 4.13
CA ILE A 158 0.99 -8.37 4.41
C ILE A 158 0.87 -8.98 5.80
N ARG A 159 0.56 -8.18 6.83
CA ARG A 159 0.32 -8.67 8.19
C ARG A 159 -0.78 -9.74 8.21
N GLY A 160 -1.89 -9.48 7.53
CA GLY A 160 -3.02 -10.40 7.44
C GLY A 160 -2.69 -11.71 6.72
N TRP A 161 -1.86 -11.67 5.67
CA TRP A 161 -1.34 -12.86 4.98
C TRP A 161 -0.40 -13.65 5.90
N LEU A 162 0.63 -13.00 6.45
CA LEU A 162 1.65 -13.66 7.27
C LEU A 162 1.09 -14.22 8.58
N GLN A 163 0.15 -13.53 9.23
CA GLN A 163 -0.49 -14.00 10.46
C GLN A 163 -1.23 -15.34 10.26
N LYS A 164 -1.74 -15.58 9.04
CA LYS A 164 -2.45 -16.82 8.67
C LYS A 164 -1.51 -17.92 8.18
N SER A 165 -0.23 -17.64 8.02
CA SER A 165 0.76 -18.63 7.62
C SER A 165 1.23 -19.45 8.82
N SER A 166 1.50 -20.73 8.60
CA SER A 166 2.20 -21.59 9.57
C SER A 166 3.63 -21.07 9.84
N LYS A 167 4.21 -20.31 8.91
CA LYS A 167 5.55 -19.70 9.01
C LYS A 167 5.58 -18.37 9.77
N LYS A 168 4.49 -17.94 10.42
CA LYS A 168 4.43 -16.61 11.08
C LYS A 168 5.61 -16.32 12.04
N LYS A 169 6.13 -17.32 12.76
CA LYS A 169 7.28 -17.12 13.66
C LYS A 169 8.61 -16.92 12.93
N SER A 170 8.78 -17.45 11.72
CA SER A 170 10.06 -17.32 11.00
C SER A 170 10.38 -15.87 10.61
N HIS A 171 9.35 -15.02 10.51
CA HIS A 171 9.49 -13.62 10.13
C HIS A 171 9.83 -12.68 11.30
N CYS A 172 9.85 -13.17 12.55
CA CYS A 172 10.08 -12.35 13.75
C CYS A 172 11.34 -11.49 13.61
N LYS A 173 12.47 -12.10 13.20
CA LYS A 173 13.74 -11.39 13.01
C LYS A 173 13.65 -10.28 11.98
N ALA A 174 13.07 -10.54 10.80
CA ALA A 174 12.94 -9.55 9.73
C ALA A 174 12.07 -8.36 10.15
N PHE A 175 10.96 -8.63 10.83
CA PHE A 175 10.06 -7.59 11.36
C PHE A 175 10.70 -6.79 12.50
N ALA A 176 11.45 -7.43 13.39
CA ALA A 176 12.17 -6.75 14.46
C ALA A 176 13.26 -5.83 13.90
N SER A 177 14.03 -6.30 12.92
CA SER A 177 15.03 -5.47 12.23
C SER A 177 14.38 -4.29 11.50
N ALA A 178 13.25 -4.51 10.81
CA ALA A 178 12.52 -3.43 10.15
C ALA A 178 11.94 -2.41 11.16
N ALA A 179 11.44 -2.88 12.31
CA ALA A 179 10.99 -2.03 13.39
C ALA A 179 12.14 -1.16 13.93
N GLN A 180 13.29 -1.75 14.28
CA GLN A 180 14.45 -1.03 14.81
C GLN A 180 14.94 0.03 13.81
N ARG A 181 15.14 -0.32 12.53
CA ARG A 181 15.55 0.66 11.50
C ARG A 181 14.56 1.80 11.33
N THR A 182 13.26 1.49 11.41
CA THR A 182 12.20 2.50 11.32
C THR A 182 12.24 3.45 12.52
N TYR A 183 12.44 2.91 13.72
CA TYR A 183 12.56 3.69 14.95
C TYR A 183 13.77 4.62 14.90
N GLU A 184 14.96 4.10 14.57
CA GLU A 184 16.20 4.88 14.45
C GLU A 184 16.11 5.98 13.39
N SER A 185 15.48 5.69 12.24
CA SER A 185 15.28 6.70 11.19
C SER A 185 14.42 7.86 11.69
N VAL A 186 13.41 7.58 12.50
CA VAL A 186 12.54 8.62 13.09
C VAL A 186 13.28 9.45 14.14
N GLU A 187 14.17 8.84 14.92
CA GLU A 187 15.00 9.56 15.90
C GLU A 187 16.09 10.41 15.25
N ALA A 188 16.81 9.86 14.26
CA ALA A 188 17.95 10.53 13.62
C ALA A 188 17.54 11.74 12.75
N ASP A 189 16.35 11.71 12.14
CA ASP A 189 15.91 12.76 11.21
C ASP A 189 15.54 14.09 11.90
N GLY A 190 15.55 14.19 13.24
CA GLY A 190 15.64 15.43 14.05
C GLY A 190 14.58 16.53 13.85
N LYS A 191 13.72 16.46 12.83
CA LYS A 191 12.82 17.55 12.43
C LYS A 191 11.46 17.35 13.09
N MET A 192 11.33 17.70 14.36
CA MET A 192 10.01 17.88 15.01
C MET A 192 9.39 19.25 14.67
N GLY A 193 9.12 19.49 13.38
CA GLY A 193 8.35 20.66 12.90
C GLY A 193 6.90 20.32 12.54
N ARG A 194 6.06 21.34 12.25
CA ARG A 194 4.63 21.17 11.87
C ARG A 194 4.40 20.22 10.68
N VAL A 195 5.31 20.21 9.70
CA VAL A 195 5.30 19.27 8.58
C VAL A 195 5.44 17.83 9.11
N ALA A 196 6.32 17.60 10.07
CA ALA A 196 6.55 16.30 10.68
C ALA A 196 5.33 15.73 11.41
N ALA A 197 4.37 16.51 11.90
CA ALA A 197 3.17 15.96 12.53
C ALA A 197 2.37 15.03 11.58
N GLN A 198 2.39 15.28 10.26
CA GLN A 198 1.76 14.43 9.26
C GLN A 198 2.65 13.22 8.87
N TYR A 199 3.98 13.43 8.80
CA TYR A 199 4.97 12.36 8.55
C TYR A 199 5.01 11.36 9.72
N ASN A 200 5.02 11.86 10.95
CA ASN A 200 5.06 11.13 12.21
C ASN A 200 3.77 10.29 12.39
N ARG A 201 2.60 10.76 11.95
CA ARG A 201 1.37 9.95 11.98
C ARG A 201 1.42 8.70 11.09
N LYS A 202 2.00 8.80 9.89
CA LYS A 202 2.14 7.65 8.96
C LYS A 202 3.23 6.69 9.43
N TRP A 203 4.40 7.22 9.79
CA TRP A 203 5.51 6.44 10.33
C TRP A 203 5.15 5.69 11.61
N ASN A 204 4.53 6.37 12.58
CA ASN A 204 4.07 5.71 13.80
C ASN A 204 3.05 4.62 13.51
N ARG A 205 2.18 4.80 12.52
CA ARG A 205 1.22 3.74 12.14
C ARG A 205 1.94 2.52 11.56
N TYR A 206 2.97 2.71 10.73
CA TYR A 206 3.78 1.63 10.17
C TYR A 206 4.56 0.88 11.24
N TYR A 207 5.26 1.63 12.08
CA TYR A 207 6.05 1.10 13.19
C TYR A 207 5.19 0.28 14.15
N ARG A 208 4.08 0.87 14.60
CA ARG A 208 3.26 0.31 15.69
C ARG A 208 2.26 -0.74 15.27
N SER A 209 1.39 -0.41 14.32
CA SER A 209 0.29 -1.29 13.92
C SER A 209 0.75 -2.33 12.91
N GLY A 210 1.82 -2.01 12.18
CA GLY A 210 2.50 -2.89 11.25
C GLY A 210 3.55 -3.76 11.94
N PHE A 211 4.75 -3.20 12.16
CA PHE A 211 5.91 -4.03 12.54
C PHE A 211 5.81 -4.58 13.97
N VAL A 212 5.64 -3.72 14.97
CA VAL A 212 5.47 -4.15 16.37
C VAL A 212 4.18 -4.94 16.56
N GLY A 213 3.10 -4.52 15.88
CA GLY A 213 1.83 -5.24 15.87
C GLY A 213 1.97 -6.65 15.31
N TYR A 214 2.82 -6.86 14.31
CA TYR A 214 3.15 -8.20 13.82
C TYR A 214 3.90 -9.01 14.86
N LEU A 215 4.95 -8.45 15.47
CA LEU A 215 5.72 -9.13 16.53
C LEU A 215 4.79 -9.64 17.63
N TYR A 216 3.86 -8.79 18.09
CA TYR A 216 2.87 -9.16 19.10
C TYR A 216 1.99 -10.34 18.68
N VAL A 217 1.43 -10.27 17.47
CA VAL A 217 0.52 -11.28 16.94
C VAL A 217 1.22 -12.60 16.62
N ALA A 218 2.48 -12.56 16.18
CA ALA A 218 3.30 -13.74 15.91
C ALA A 218 3.93 -14.33 17.18
N ASP A 219 3.77 -13.69 18.34
CA ASP A 219 4.30 -14.09 19.64
C ASP A 219 5.85 -14.13 19.69
N CYS A 220 6.48 -13.09 19.13
CA CYS A 220 7.94 -12.93 19.06
C CYS A 220 8.53 -12.31 20.35
N GLN A 221 8.36 -13.00 21.48
CA GLN A 221 8.70 -12.50 22.83
C GLN A 221 10.19 -12.17 23.00
N GLU A 222 11.07 -12.83 22.24
CA GLU A 222 12.50 -12.58 22.18
C GLU A 222 12.86 -11.12 21.83
N HIS A 223 11.94 -10.40 21.18
CA HIS A 223 12.10 -9.01 20.78
C HIS A 223 11.50 -8.00 21.78
N ILE A 224 11.19 -8.41 23.01
CA ILE A 224 10.65 -7.55 24.08
C ILE A 224 11.48 -6.28 24.35
N LYS A 225 12.80 -6.30 24.07
CA LYS A 225 13.65 -5.11 24.20
C LYS A 225 13.13 -3.92 23.37
N LEU A 226 12.57 -4.18 22.18
CA LEU A 226 11.94 -3.14 21.35
C LEU A 226 10.70 -2.55 22.02
N VAL A 227 9.87 -3.42 22.60
CA VAL A 227 8.65 -3.02 23.33
C VAL A 227 9.01 -2.18 24.56
N ARG A 228 10.09 -2.54 25.27
CA ARG A 228 10.58 -1.76 26.41
C ARG A 228 11.05 -0.36 26.01
N LYS A 229 11.74 -0.19 24.87
CA LYS A 229 12.13 1.15 24.36
C LYS A 229 10.90 2.01 24.04
N MET A 230 9.83 1.40 23.53
CA MET A 230 8.59 2.13 23.23
C MET A 230 7.94 2.75 24.47
N LEU A 231 8.16 2.19 25.67
CA LEU A 231 7.64 2.75 26.93
C LEU A 231 8.24 4.12 27.28
N THR A 232 9.43 4.43 26.77
CA THR A 232 10.13 5.69 27.04
C THR A 232 10.04 6.69 25.88
N GLY A 233 9.38 6.33 24.77
CA GLY A 233 9.24 7.20 23.60
C GLY A 233 8.25 8.35 23.83
N ASN A 234 8.36 9.42 23.02
CA ASN A 234 7.53 10.63 23.17
C ASN A 234 6.05 10.43 22.78
N ASN A 235 5.71 9.40 22.01
CA ASN A 235 4.35 9.15 21.55
C ASN A 235 3.54 8.31 22.54
N TRP A 236 2.50 8.92 23.12
CA TRP A 236 1.61 8.26 24.09
C TRP A 236 0.96 6.98 23.57
N LYS A 237 0.66 6.92 22.27
CA LYS A 237 -0.01 5.76 21.72
C LYS A 237 0.93 4.55 21.70
N ASP A 238 2.21 4.76 21.43
CA ASP A 238 3.28 3.77 21.41
C ASP A 238 3.48 3.22 22.82
N ARG A 239 3.60 4.11 23.81
CA ARG A 239 3.66 3.75 25.23
C ARG A 239 2.44 2.93 25.66
N SER A 240 1.25 3.35 25.26
CA SER A 240 -0.02 2.66 25.55
C SER A 240 -0.06 1.24 24.97
N GLN A 241 0.34 1.06 23.70
CA GLN A 241 0.43 -0.26 23.07
C GLN A 241 1.54 -1.12 23.70
N ALA A 242 2.68 -0.51 24.03
CA ALA A 242 3.76 -1.21 24.69
C ALA A 242 3.29 -1.75 26.05
N CYS A 243 2.55 -0.96 26.83
CA CYS A 243 1.93 -1.45 28.05
C CYS A 243 1.00 -2.65 27.81
N ASP A 244 0.15 -2.61 26.79
CA ASP A 244 -0.69 -3.77 26.44
C ASP A 244 0.13 -5.03 26.09
N ILE A 245 1.19 -4.90 25.29
CA ILE A 245 2.08 -6.03 24.95
C ILE A 245 2.81 -6.54 26.20
N MET A 246 3.30 -5.63 27.05
CA MET A 246 3.97 -5.97 28.31
C MET A 246 3.06 -6.70 29.29
N ALA A 247 1.74 -6.52 29.22
CA ALA A 247 0.80 -7.32 30.01
C ALA A 247 0.95 -8.82 29.72
N LYS A 248 1.30 -9.20 28.48
CA LYS A 248 1.47 -10.59 28.06
C LYS A 248 2.92 -11.06 28.12
N TRP A 249 3.85 -10.20 27.71
CA TRP A 249 5.27 -10.58 27.54
C TRP A 249 6.17 -10.13 28.69
N GLY A 250 5.72 -9.19 29.52
CA GLY A 250 6.50 -8.62 30.61
C GLY A 250 6.86 -9.67 31.67
N LYS A 251 7.98 -9.43 32.35
CA LYS A 251 8.43 -10.23 33.50
C LYS A 251 8.34 -9.40 34.79
N LYS A 252 8.53 -10.04 35.95
CA LYS A 252 8.57 -9.37 37.27
C LYS A 252 9.46 -8.11 37.30
N SER A 253 10.62 -8.14 36.63
CA SER A 253 11.54 -6.99 36.54
C SER A 253 10.97 -5.78 35.80
N ASP A 254 9.94 -5.96 34.98
CA ASP A 254 9.27 -4.88 34.25
C ASP A 254 8.15 -4.20 35.07
N LEU A 255 7.72 -4.81 36.19
CA LEU A 255 6.65 -4.28 37.03
C LEU A 255 6.95 -2.88 37.56
N ARG A 256 8.18 -2.65 38.04
CA ARG A 256 8.59 -1.32 38.53
C ARG A 256 8.42 -0.27 37.44
N ARG A 257 8.89 -0.56 36.22
CA ARG A 257 8.76 0.33 35.07
C ARG A 257 7.29 0.63 34.75
N LEU A 258 6.45 -0.40 34.67
CA LEU A 258 5.02 -0.23 34.39
C LEU A 258 4.30 0.59 35.47
N ARG A 259 4.60 0.34 36.75
CA ARG A 259 4.04 1.09 37.89
C ARG A 259 4.49 2.54 37.90
N THR A 260 5.77 2.82 37.64
CA THR A 260 6.26 4.19 37.52
C THR A 260 5.50 4.95 36.45
N ILE A 261 5.39 4.40 35.23
CA ILE A 261 4.66 5.06 34.13
C ILE A 261 3.17 5.20 34.46
N ALA A 262 2.57 4.20 35.10
CA ALA A 262 1.17 4.24 35.53
C ALA A 262 0.86 5.40 36.49
N SER A 263 1.87 5.91 37.21
CA SER A 263 1.75 7.03 38.13
C SER A 263 2.21 8.36 37.52
N THR A 264 3.26 8.36 36.70
CA THR A 264 3.95 9.59 36.29
C THR A 264 3.64 10.09 34.89
N ASP A 265 3.06 9.28 33.98
CA ASP A 265 2.87 9.69 32.59
C ASP A 265 2.00 10.95 32.49
N ALA A 266 2.47 12.00 31.80
CA ALA A 266 1.78 13.28 31.76
C ALA A 266 0.67 13.37 30.68
N TYR A 267 0.61 12.41 29.74
CA TYR A 267 -0.31 12.53 28.61
C TYR A 267 -1.76 12.29 29.05
N SER A 268 -2.60 13.28 28.77
CA SER A 268 -4.04 13.20 28.96
C SER A 268 -4.79 13.91 27.83
N TYR A 269 -6.05 13.55 27.65
CA TYR A 269 -6.97 14.27 26.77
C TYR A 269 -8.39 14.22 27.35
N PHE A 270 -9.23 15.19 26.98
CA PHE A 270 -10.63 15.19 27.36
C PHE A 270 -11.46 14.34 26.38
N ARG A 271 -12.29 13.45 26.91
CA ARG A 271 -13.35 12.77 26.15
C ARG A 271 -14.68 13.06 26.82
N ARG A 272 -15.56 13.77 26.12
CA ARG A 272 -16.75 14.39 26.74
C ARG A 272 -16.29 15.33 27.86
N ARG A 273 -16.68 15.07 29.11
CA ARG A 273 -16.32 15.88 30.29
C ARG A 273 -15.21 15.27 31.15
N ASN A 274 -14.69 14.10 30.78
CA ASN A 274 -13.72 13.38 31.60
C ASN A 274 -12.30 13.51 31.04
N ARG A 275 -11.34 13.80 31.91
CA ARG A 275 -9.91 13.75 31.59
C ARG A 275 -9.45 12.29 31.63
N ILE A 276 -8.94 11.78 30.51
CA ILE A 276 -8.47 10.40 30.36
C ILE A 276 -6.95 10.40 30.31
N PHE A 277 -6.33 9.46 31.04
CA PHE A 277 -4.88 9.22 31.04
C PHE A 277 -4.59 7.85 30.39
N PRO A 278 -4.64 7.76 29.05
CA PRO A 278 -4.68 6.47 28.35
C PRO A 278 -3.44 5.61 28.58
N VAL A 279 -2.27 6.23 28.77
CA VAL A 279 -1.04 5.50 29.09
C VAL A 279 -1.10 4.97 30.51
N ARG A 280 -1.43 5.83 31.48
CA ARG A 280 -1.52 5.44 32.90
C ARG A 280 -2.45 4.25 33.10
N ASP A 281 -3.64 4.32 32.51
CA ASP A 281 -4.66 3.30 32.65
C ASP A 281 -4.23 1.97 32.02
N MET A 282 -3.63 2.02 30.82
CA MET A 282 -3.11 0.81 30.17
C MET A 282 -1.94 0.18 30.93
N CYS A 283 -0.99 0.99 31.43
CA CYS A 283 0.16 0.48 32.17
C CYS A 283 -0.23 -0.07 33.56
N ARG A 284 -1.21 0.56 34.24
CA ARG A 284 -1.78 0.02 35.48
C ARG A 284 -2.41 -1.35 35.25
N LYS A 285 -3.24 -1.46 34.20
CA LYS A 285 -3.88 -2.72 33.80
C LYS A 285 -2.85 -3.77 33.41
N ALA A 286 -1.79 -3.39 32.68
CA ALA A 286 -0.71 -4.28 32.29
C ALA A 286 0.05 -4.80 33.50
N ALA A 287 0.41 -3.94 34.45
CA ALA A 287 1.13 -4.31 35.67
C ALA A 287 0.38 -5.36 36.49
N GLY A 288 -0.96 -5.31 36.52
CA GLY A 288 -1.80 -6.32 37.17
C GLY A 288 -1.89 -7.66 36.43
N ARG A 289 -1.35 -7.76 35.21
CA ARG A 289 -1.44 -8.96 34.34
C ARG A 289 -0.09 -9.60 34.03
N VAL A 290 1.01 -8.89 34.28
CA VAL A 290 2.36 -9.43 34.12
C VAL A 290 2.49 -10.71 34.95
N SER A 291 2.97 -11.78 34.31
CA SER A 291 3.26 -13.03 35.00
C SER A 291 4.36 -12.81 36.03
N VAL A 292 4.04 -13.10 37.30
CA VAL A 292 4.99 -13.02 38.43
C VAL A 292 5.69 -14.37 38.66
N ARG A 293 5.30 -15.42 37.91
CA ARG A 293 5.95 -16.73 37.92
C ARG A 293 7.38 -16.63 37.43
#